data_AF-A0A8I3X7B9-F1
#
_entry.id   AF-A0A8I3X7B9-F1
#
_cell.length_a   1.000
_cell.length_b   1.000
_cell.length_c   1.000
_cell.angle_alpha   90.00
_cell.angle_beta   90.00
_cell.angle_gamma   90.00
#
_symmetry.space_group_name_H-M   'P 1'
#
loop_
_entity.id
_entity.type
_entity.pdbx_description
1 polymer ?
#
loop_
_entity_poly.entity_id
_entity_poly.type
_entity_poly.pdbx_seq_one_letter_code
_entity_poly.pdbx_strand_id
1 'polypeptide(L)' 'MEEWDVPQMKKEVESLKYQLSYQREMASKTIPELLKWIEDGIPKDPFLNPDLMKNNPWVEKGKCTIL' A
#
# COMPACT_ATOMS: atom_id res chain seq x y z
N MET A 1 23.79 22.84 26.63
CA MET A 1 22.95 23.08 25.44
C MET A 1 23.47 22.11 24.40
N GLU A 2 22.66 21.13 24.00
CA GLU A 2 23.06 20.14 22.98
C GLU A 2 23.58 20.91 21.77
N GLU A 3 24.73 20.52 21.22
CA GLU A 3 25.34 21.23 20.10
C GLU A 3 24.48 21.00 18.87
N TRP A 4 23.91 22.07 18.30
CA TRP A 4 22.97 21.93 17.19
C TRP A 4 23.75 21.48 15.95
N ASP A 5 23.35 20.35 15.36
CA ASP A 5 23.84 19.92 14.05
C ASP A 5 23.23 20.78 12.95
N VAL A 6 23.77 22.00 12.82
CA VAL A 6 23.35 23.00 11.83
C VAL A 6 23.34 22.43 10.40
N PRO A 7 24.33 21.63 9.96
CA PRO A 7 24.27 20.93 8.67
C PRO A 7 23.02 20.05 8.48
N GLN A 8 22.69 19.21 9.46
CA GLN A 8 21.51 18.33 9.39
C GLN A 8 20.21 19.15 9.33
N MET A 9 20.09 20.20 10.16
CA MET A 9 18.91 21.06 10.16
C MET A 9 18.71 21.78 8.82
N LYS A 10 19.79 22.21 8.16
CA LYS A 10 19.70 22.80 6.81
C LYS A 10 19.17 21.80 5.79
N LYS A 11 19.63 20.54 5.85
CA LYS A 11 19.14 19.47 4.98
C LYS A 11 17.65 19.19 5.20
N GLU A 12 17.19 19.23 6.45
CA GLU A 12 15.76 19.07 6.78
C GLU A 12 14.92 20.23 6.23
N VAL A 13 15.40 21.47 6.36
CA VAL A 13 14.72 22.64 5.77
C VAL A 13 14.59 22.51 4.25
N GLU A 14 15.64 22.07 3.55
CA GLU A 14 15.57 21.86 2.11
C GLU A 14 14.62 20.71 1.74
N SER A 15 14.60 19.63 2.53
CA SER A 15 13.61 18.54 2.37
C SER A 15 12.17 19.05 2.52
N LEU A 16 11.90 19.92 3.50
CA LEU A 16 10.58 20.49 3.72
C LEU A 16 10.16 21.44 2.60
N LYS A 17 11.08 22.28 2.09
CA LYS A 17 10.81 23.14 0.92
C LYS A 17 10.46 22.31 -0.32
N TYR A 18 11.18 21.21 -0.52
CA TYR A 18 10.88 20.27 -1.59
C TYR A 18 9.49 19.65 -1.42
N GLN A 19 9.15 19.17 -0.21
CA GLN A 19 7.84 18.60 0.08
C GLN A 19 6.69 19.61 -0.07
N LEU A 20 6.93 20.89 0.23
CA LEU A 20 5.94 21.95 0.05
C LEU A 20 5.57 22.17 -1.41
N SER A 21 6.48 21.88 -2.35
CA SER A 21 6.25 22.07 -3.79
C SER A 21 5.26 21.08 -4.40
N TYR A 22 4.93 19.99 -3.70
CA TYR A 22 3.98 19.00 -4.18
C TYR A 22 2.56 19.57 -4.26
N GLN A 23 1.98 19.48 -5.46
CA GLN A 23 0.56 19.75 -5.67
C GLN A 23 -0.27 18.66 -5.02
N ARG A 24 -1.18 19.05 -4.13
CA ARG A 24 -2.10 18.12 -3.45
C ARG A 24 -3.42 18.09 -4.20
N GLU A 25 -3.99 16.89 -4.31
CA GLU A 25 -5.37 16.73 -4.76
C GLU A 25 -6.34 16.74 -3.59
N MET A 26 -7.57 17.15 -3.83
CA MET A 26 -8.62 17.14 -2.81
C MET A 26 -8.99 15.71 -2.45
N ALA A 27 -9.11 15.42 -1.16
CA ALA A 27 -9.57 14.13 -0.67
C ALA A 27 -10.96 13.74 -1.22
N SER A 28 -11.83 14.73 -1.47
CA SER A 28 -13.13 14.52 -2.11
C SER A 28 -13.05 13.98 -3.54
N LYS A 29 -11.89 14.10 -4.21
CA LYS A 29 -11.63 13.49 -5.52
C LYS A 29 -10.92 12.14 -5.37
N THR A 30 -9.86 12.08 -4.56
CA THR A 30 -9.04 10.86 -4.44
C THR A 30 -9.75 9.72 -3.71
N ILE A 31 -10.62 10.03 -2.74
CA ILE A 31 -11.35 8.99 -1.99
C ILE A 31 -12.32 8.22 -2.89
N PRO A 32 -13.19 8.85 -3.70
CA PRO A 32 -14.04 8.12 -4.64
C PRO A 32 -13.26 7.23 -5.62
N GLU A 33 -12.11 7.70 -6.12
CA GLU A 33 -11.26 6.90 -7.00
C GLU A 33 -10.70 5.66 -6.31
N LEU A 34 -10.24 5.82 -5.05
CA LEU A 34 -9.77 4.71 -4.24
C LEU A 34 -10.90 3.70 -3.97
N LEU A 35 -12.10 4.17 -3.63
CA LEU A 35 -13.27 3.30 -3.42
C LEU A 35 -13.60 2.50 -4.67
N LYS A 36 -13.64 3.17 -5.83
CA LYS A 36 -13.87 2.50 -7.11
C LYS A 36 -12.82 1.43 -7.39
N TRP A 37 -11.54 1.73 -7.16
CA TRP A 37 -10.46 0.75 -7.34
C TRP A 37 -10.61 -0.46 -6.41
N ILE A 38 -11.03 -0.25 -5.17
CA ILE A 38 -11.33 -1.33 -4.22
C ILE A 38 -12.49 -2.17 -4.75
N GLU A 39 -13.61 -1.55 -5.11
CA GLU A 39 -14.81 -2.23 -5.61
C GLU A 39 -14.53 -3.07 -6.86
N ASP A 40 -13.74 -2.55 -7.80
CA ASP A 40 -13.30 -3.27 -9.00
C ASP A 40 -12.38 -4.46 -8.67
N GLY A 41 -11.68 -4.40 -7.54
CA GLY A 41 -10.80 -5.44 -7.01
C GLY A 41 -11.53 -6.53 -6.23
N ILE A 42 -12.63 -6.20 -5.55
CA ILE A 42 -13.38 -7.13 -4.69
C ILE A 42 -13.69 -8.45 -5.40
N PRO A 43 -14.26 -8.51 -6.63
CA PRO A 43 -14.60 -9.78 -7.28
C PRO A 43 -13.40 -10.66 -7.62
N LYS A 44 -12.18 -10.10 -7.61
CA LYS A 44 -10.94 -10.78 -7.99
C LYS A 44 -10.10 -11.16 -6.77
N ASP A 45 -10.47 -10.69 -5.59
CA ASP A 45 -9.73 -10.94 -4.36
C ASP A 45 -10.03 -12.37 -3.85
N PRO A 46 -9.03 -13.28 -3.81
CA PRO A 46 -9.23 -14.64 -3.31
C PRO A 46 -9.56 -14.71 -1.81
N PHE A 47 -9.18 -13.70 -1.03
CA PHE A 47 -9.50 -13.64 0.40
C PHE A 47 -10.94 -13.23 0.66
N LEU A 48 -11.57 -12.54 -0.29
CA LEU A 48 -12.98 -12.14 -0.21
C LEU A 48 -13.91 -13.14 -0.94
N ASN A 49 -13.38 -13.90 -1.91
CA ASN A 49 -14.17 -14.83 -2.72
C ASN A 49 -13.62 -16.27 -2.60
N PRO A 50 -14.24 -17.13 -1.77
CA PRO A 50 -13.79 -18.52 -1.56
C PRO A 50 -13.72 -19.37 -2.84
N ASP A 51 -14.51 -19.05 -3.86
CA ASP A 51 -14.47 -19.77 -5.13
C ASP A 51 -13.14 -19.61 -5.88
N LEU A 52 -12.43 -18.49 -5.69
CA LEU A 52 -11.11 -18.26 -6.25
C LEU A 52 -10.01 -19.04 -5.51
N MET A 53 -10.27 -19.44 -4.26
CA MET A 53 -9.33 -20.22 -3.45
C MET A 53 -9.19 -21.68 -3.93
N LYS A 54 -10.05 -22.14 -4.85
CA LYS A 54 -9.92 -23.47 -5.49
C LYS A 54 -8.60 -23.62 -6.27
N ASN A 55 -8.05 -22.52 -6.77
CA ASN A 55 -6.76 -22.49 -7.47
C ASN A 55 -5.58 -22.18 -6.54
N ASN A 56 -5.78 -22.13 -5.23
CA ASN A 56 -4.74 -21.80 -4.27
C ASN A 56 -3.61 -22.86 -4.31
N PRO A 57 -2.36 -22.47 -4.64
CA PRO A 57 -1.23 -23.40 -4.71
C PRO A 57 -0.76 -23.88 -3.32
N TRP A 58 -1.18 -23.22 -2.24
CA TRP A 58 -0.82 -23.53 -0.86
C TRP A 58 -1.87 -24.40 -0.14
N VAL A 59 -3.04 -24.64 -0.75
CA VAL A 59 -3.99 -25.61 -0.22
C VAL A 59 -3.45 -27.01 -0.48
N GLU A 60 -3.39 -27.82 0.57
CA GLU A 60 -2.95 -29.22 0.49
C GLU A 60 -3.86 -29.99 -0.48
N LYS A 61 -3.35 -30.31 -1.68
CA LYS A 61 -4.13 -31.01 -2.72
C LYS A 61 -4.27 -32.51 -2.47
N GLY A 62 -3.56 -33.06 -1.50
CA GLY A 62 -3.59 -34.47 -1.11
C GLY A 62 -2.54 -34.80 -0.05
N LYS A 63 -2.72 -35.91 0.66
CA LYS A 63 -1.74 -36.41 1.64
C LYS A 63 -0.48 -36.91 0.93
N CYS A 64 0.69 -36.70 1.54
CA CYS A 64 1.96 -37.29 1.11
C CYS A 64 1.79 -38.80 0.91
N THR A 65 1.95 -39.28 -0.32
CA THR A 65 1.98 -40.72 -0.62
C THR A 65 3.43 -41.14 -0.61
N ILE A 66 3.83 -41.90 0.42
CA ILE A 66 5.16 -42.52 0.46
C ILE A 66 5.11 -43.69 -0.53
N LEU A 67 5.94 -43.63 -1.57
CA LEU A 67 6.15 -44.70 -2.55
C LEU A 67 7.05 -45.80 -1.96
#